data_AF-A0A7L1P355-F1
#
_entry.id   AF-A0A7L1P355-F1
#
_cell.length_a   1.000
_cell.length_b   1.000
_cell.length_c   1.000
_cell.angle_alpha   90.00
_cell.angle_beta   90.00
_cell.angle_gamma   90.00
#
_symmetry.space_group_name_H-M   'P 1'
#
loop_
_entity.id
_entity.type
_entity.pdbx_description
1 polymer ?
#
loop_
_entity_poly.entity_id
_entity_poly.type
_entity_poly.pdbx_seq_one_letter_code
_entity_poly.pdbx_strand_id
1 'polypeptide(L)'
;STTYITCPADPKKTLGIKLPFLVMIIKNLKKYFTFEVQVLDDKNVRRRFRASNYQSTTRVKPFICTMPMRLDDGWNQIQFNLSDFTRRAYGTNYIETLRVQV
;
A
#
# COMPACT_ATOMS: atom_id res chain seq x y z
N SER A 1 2.75 14.06 -7.98
CA SER A 1 1.42 13.87 -8.59
C SER A 1 0.38 14.45 -7.63
N THR A 2 -0.52 15.31 -8.11
CA THR A 2 -1.57 15.97 -7.31
C THR A 2 -2.94 15.31 -7.48
N THR A 3 -3.09 14.38 -8.42
CA THR A 3 -4.33 13.65 -8.70
C THR A 3 -4.29 12.29 -8.03
N TYR A 4 -5.24 12.04 -7.14
CA TYR A 4 -5.44 10.76 -6.48
C TYR A 4 -6.88 10.65 -5.98
N ILE A 5 -7.33 9.43 -5.71
CA ILE A 5 -8.54 9.14 -4.96
C ILE A 5 -8.16 8.51 -3.62
N THR A 6 -8.93 8.78 -2.57
CA THR A 6 -8.71 8.18 -1.25
C THR A 6 -9.97 7.49 -0.75
N CYS A 7 -9.77 6.37 -0.07
CA CYS A 7 -10.81 5.64 0.62
C CYS A 7 -10.38 5.44 2.08
N PRO A 8 -11.13 5.94 3.07
CA PRO A 8 -12.43 6.60 2.95
C PRO A 8 -12.33 8.08 2.54
N ALA A 9 -13.41 8.65 1.98
CA ALA A 9 -13.46 10.06 1.55
C ALA A 9 -13.24 11.04 2.72
N ASP A 10 -13.73 10.69 3.91
CA ASP A 10 -13.52 11.47 5.12
C ASP A 10 -12.13 11.17 5.73
N PRO A 11 -11.27 12.18 5.95
CA PRO A 11 -9.96 11.99 6.57
C PRO A 11 -10.01 11.46 8.01
N LYS A 12 -11.12 11.69 8.74
CA LYS A 12 -11.28 11.26 10.14
C LYS A 12 -11.77 9.83 10.27
N LYS A 13 -12.32 9.25 9.20
CA LYS A 13 -12.80 7.86 9.18
C LYS A 13 -11.71 6.90 8.75
N THR A 14 -11.86 5.64 9.13
CA THR A 14 -11.00 4.52 8.76
C THR A 14 -11.85 3.41 8.11
N LEU A 15 -11.22 2.59 7.27
CA LEU A 15 -11.88 1.46 6.61
C LEU A 15 -12.13 0.28 7.55
N GLY A 16 -11.16 -0.07 8.41
CA GLY A 16 -11.30 -1.17 9.37
C GLY A 16 -11.31 -2.56 8.72
N ILE A 17 -10.69 -2.72 7.55
CA ILE A 17 -10.66 -4.01 6.84
C ILE A 17 -9.54 -4.88 7.43
N LYS A 18 -9.87 -6.10 7.87
CA LYS A 18 -8.91 -7.05 8.47
C LYS A 18 -8.37 -8.11 7.51
N LEU A 19 -8.76 -8.06 6.24
CA LEU A 19 -8.31 -9.02 5.24
C LEU A 19 -6.83 -8.76 4.88
N PRO A 20 -5.95 -9.78 4.93
CA PRO A 20 -4.51 -9.59 4.78
C PRO A 20 -4.05 -9.34 3.34
N PHE A 21 -4.86 -9.74 2.35
CA PHE A 21 -4.55 -9.61 0.94
C PHE A 21 -5.34 -8.47 0.31
N LEU A 22 -4.61 -7.49 -0.24
CA LEU A 22 -5.17 -6.45 -1.09
C LEU A 22 -4.90 -6.82 -2.54
N VAL A 23 -5.95 -6.99 -3.34
CA VAL A 23 -5.85 -7.29 -4.76
C VAL A 23 -6.31 -6.08 -5.56
N MET A 24 -5.52 -5.67 -6.56
CA MET A 24 -5.86 -4.58 -7.46
C MET A 24 -5.68 -5.02 -8.90
N ILE A 25 -6.66 -4.71 -9.74
CA ILE A 25 -6.61 -4.96 -11.18
C ILE A 25 -6.35 -3.62 -11.86
N ILE A 26 -5.19 -3.48 -12.50
CA ILE A 26 -4.74 -2.23 -13.11
C ILE A 26 -4.23 -2.46 -14.53
N LYS A 27 -4.47 -1.49 -15.42
CA LYS A 27 -3.89 -1.49 -16.76
C LYS A 27 -2.61 -0.66 -16.75
N ASN A 28 -1.49 -1.26 -17.14
CA ASN A 28 -0.22 -0.56 -17.30
C ASN A 28 -0.28 0.31 -18.56
N LEU A 29 -0.28 1.63 -18.34
CA LEU A 29 -0.29 2.64 -19.41
C LEU A 29 1.12 3.17 -19.72
N LYS A 30 2.18 2.52 -19.21
CA LYS A 30 3.58 2.98 -19.33
C LYS A 30 3.80 4.42 -18.81
N LYS A 31 3.01 4.81 -17.81
CA LYS A 31 3.10 6.11 -17.12
C LYS A 31 3.38 5.91 -15.64
N TYR A 32 3.82 6.96 -14.95
CA TYR A 32 4.07 6.89 -13.52
C TYR A 32 2.79 6.59 -12.74
N PHE A 33 2.88 5.55 -11.93
CA PHE A 33 1.79 5.04 -11.11
C PHE A 33 2.33 4.72 -9.71
N THR A 34 1.55 5.11 -8.71
CA THR A 34 1.84 4.89 -7.30
C THR A 34 0.52 4.61 -6.60
N PHE A 35 0.54 3.74 -5.61
CA PHE A 35 -0.54 3.66 -4.64
C PHE A 35 0.03 3.57 -3.22
N GLU A 36 -0.79 3.94 -2.25
CA GLU A 36 -0.47 3.97 -0.84
C GLU A 36 -1.54 3.27 -0.01
N VAL A 37 -1.10 2.45 0.94
CA VAL A 37 -1.96 1.75 1.88
C VAL A 37 -1.48 2.07 3.29
N GLN A 38 -2.40 2.55 4.12
CA GLN A 38 -2.15 2.75 5.54
C GLN A 38 -2.71 1.57 6.32
N VAL A 39 -1.88 0.99 7.18
CA VAL A 39 -2.22 -0.14 8.04
C VAL A 39 -1.97 0.17 9.50
N LEU A 40 -2.67 -0.52 10.37
CA LEU A 40 -2.44 -0.55 11.81
C LEU A 40 -1.69 -1.83 12.17
N ASP A 41 -0.63 -1.68 12.96
CA ASP A 41 0.12 -2.81 13.52
C ASP A 41 -0.30 -3.14 14.96
N ASP A 42 0.15 -4.28 15.48
CA ASP A 42 -0.08 -4.75 16.86
C ASP A 42 0.51 -3.89 17.97
N LYS A 43 1.38 -2.94 17.62
CA LYS A 43 1.89 -1.90 18.53
C LYS A 43 1.05 -0.62 18.47
N ASN A 44 -0.11 -0.68 17.83
CA ASN A 44 -1.02 0.45 17.62
C ASN A 44 -0.35 1.60 16.85
N VAL A 45 0.64 1.29 16.00
CA VAL A 45 1.35 2.25 15.16
C VAL A 45 0.80 2.19 13.75
N ARG A 46 0.54 3.37 13.18
CA ARG A 46 0.09 3.50 11.79
C ARG A 46 1.29 3.47 10.86
N ARG A 47 1.35 2.47 10.00
CA ARG A 47 2.40 2.31 8.98
C ARG A 47 1.83 2.56 7.59
N ARG A 48 2.67 3.05 6.68
CA ARG A 48 2.29 3.27 5.28
C ARG A 48 3.13 2.46 4.35
N PHE A 49 2.50 1.78 3.41
CA PHE A 49 3.14 1.07 2.32
C PHE A 49 2.84 1.82 1.04
N ARG A 50 3.89 2.29 0.37
CA ARG A 50 3.79 2.99 -0.91
C ARG A 50 4.51 2.18 -1.96
N ALA A 51 3.77 1.67 -2.95
CA ALA A 51 4.34 0.98 -4.09
C ALA A 51 4.31 1.91 -5.30
N SER A 52 5.41 2.00 -6.04
CA SER A 52 5.52 2.88 -7.20
C SER A 52 6.38 2.27 -8.30
N ASN A 53 6.07 2.59 -9.56
CA ASN A 53 6.74 2.02 -10.72
C ASN A 53 7.98 2.80 -11.21
N TYR A 54 8.27 3.94 -10.59
CA TYR A 54 9.47 4.74 -10.85
C TYR A 54 10.54 4.60 -9.77
N GLN A 55 10.25 3.89 -8.68
CA GLN A 55 11.20 3.62 -7.63
C GLN A 55 11.89 2.29 -7.90
N SER A 56 13.21 2.23 -7.72
CA SER A 56 14.04 1.04 -7.97
C SER A 56 14.42 0.29 -6.68
N THR A 57 14.38 0.96 -5.53
CA THR A 57 14.90 0.43 -4.26
C THR A 57 13.83 0.48 -3.17
N THR A 58 13.71 -0.62 -2.43
CA THR A 58 12.91 -0.65 -1.20
C THR A 58 13.58 0.18 -0.13
N ARG A 59 12.82 1.07 0.52
CA ARG A 59 13.30 1.85 1.66
C ARG A 59 12.31 1.76 2.80
N VAL A 60 12.80 1.32 3.95
CA VAL A 60 12.01 1.21 5.18
C VAL A 60 12.38 2.38 6.08
N LYS A 61 11.40 3.25 6.36
CA LYS A 61 11.46 4.29 7.39
C LYS A 61 10.42 3.94 8.46
N PRO A 62 10.52 4.48 9.69
CA PRO A 62 9.59 4.14 10.77
C PRO A 62 8.12 4.20 10.37
N PHE A 63 7.65 5.24 9.68
CA PHE A 63 6.22 5.36 9.34
C PHE A 63 5.87 5.03 7.89
N ILE A 64 6.86 4.77 7.04
CA ILE A 64 6.65 4.55 5.61
C ILE A 64 7.66 3.56 5.04
N CYS A 65 7.14 2.55 4.34
CA CYS A 65 7.90 1.65 3.51
C CYS A 65 7.57 1.95 2.05
N THR A 66 8.58 2.37 1.30
CA THR A 66 8.45 2.61 -0.14
C THR A 66 9.03 1.43 -0.90
N MET A 67 8.26 0.84 -1.80
CA MET A 67 8.60 -0.38 -2.51
C MET A 67 8.55 -0.16 -4.03
N PRO A 68 9.48 -0.73 -4.79
CA PRO A 68 9.40 -0.76 -6.25
C PRO A 68 8.25 -1.67 -6.69
N MET A 69 7.59 -1.34 -7.79
CA MET A 69 6.63 -2.23 -8.45
C MET A 69 6.96 -2.37 -9.93
N ARG A 70 6.87 -3.59 -10.44
CA ARG A 70 6.99 -3.88 -11.86
C ARG A 70 5.63 -4.31 -12.37
N LEU A 71 5.21 -3.73 -13.49
CA LEU A 71 3.95 -4.05 -14.16
C LEU A 71 4.28 -4.53 -15.56
N ASP A 72 3.63 -5.60 -15.99
CA ASP A 72 3.71 -6.10 -17.35
C ASP A 72 2.85 -5.24 -18.28
N ASP A 73 3.02 -5.41 -19.58
CA ASP A 73 2.22 -4.67 -20.57
C ASP A 73 0.76 -5.14 -20.55
N GLY A 74 -0.19 -4.19 -20.55
CA GLY A 74 -1.62 -4.50 -20.54
C GLY A 74 -2.22 -4.61 -19.13
N TRP A 75 -3.15 -5.54 -18.93
CA TRP A 75 -3.87 -5.72 -17.67
C TRP A 75 -3.08 -6.59 -16.69
N ASN A 76 -2.94 -6.10 -15.46
CA ASN A 76 -2.20 -6.74 -14.38
C ASN A 76 -3.10 -6.92 -13.17
N GLN A 77 -3.00 -8.07 -12.52
CA GLN A 77 -3.59 -8.31 -11.21
C GLN A 77 -2.47 -8.34 -10.17
N ILE A 78 -2.33 -7.27 -9.40
CA ILE A 78 -1.35 -7.19 -8.33
C ILE A 78 -1.96 -7.64 -7.01
N GLN A 79 -1.21 -8.43 -6.25
CA GLN A 79 -1.62 -8.94 -4.94
C GLN A 79 -0.62 -8.48 -3.89
N PHE A 80 -1.12 -7.80 -2.86
CA PHE A 80 -0.33 -7.26 -1.77
C PHE A 80 -0.67 -8.01 -0.50
N ASN A 81 0.29 -8.79 0.01
CA ASN A 81 0.19 -9.42 1.32
C ASN A 81 0.62 -8.41 2.40
N LEU A 82 -0.35 -7.66 2.92
CA LEU A 82 -0.12 -6.61 3.91
C LEU A 82 0.43 -7.18 5.22
N SER A 83 -0.05 -8.36 5.62
CA SER A 83 0.41 -9.05 6.83
C SER A 83 1.89 -9.45 6.77
N ASP A 84 2.31 -9.98 5.63
CA ASP A 84 3.69 -10.37 5.48
C ASP A 84 4.62 -9.16 5.26
N PHE A 85 4.13 -8.09 4.62
CA PHE A 85 4.88 -6.84 4.51
C PHE A 85 5.06 -6.12 5.86
N THR A 86 4.06 -6.08 6.74
CA THR A 86 4.23 -5.52 8.10
C THR A 86 5.26 -6.31 8.88
N ARG A 87 5.21 -7.63 8.81
CA ARG A 87 6.14 -8.51 9.50
C ARG A 87 7.57 -8.33 8.97
N ARG A 88 7.77 -8.30 7.66
CA ARG A 88 9.10 -8.14 7.05
C ARG A 88 9.68 -6.74 7.23
N ALA A 89 8.88 -5.68 7.17
CA ALA A 89 9.38 -4.31 7.26
C ALA A 89 9.59 -3.84 8.71
N TYR A 90 8.73 -4.26 9.64
CA TYR A 90 8.70 -3.69 11.00
C TYR A 90 8.77 -4.74 12.12
N GLY A 91 8.73 -6.03 11.80
CA GLY A 91 8.69 -7.10 12.81
C GLY A 91 7.40 -7.11 13.62
N THR A 92 6.32 -6.52 13.10
CA THR A 92 5.01 -6.40 13.77
C THR A 92 3.91 -7.10 12.97
N ASN A 93 2.83 -7.45 13.65
CA ASN A 93 1.68 -8.10 13.02
C ASN A 93 0.69 -7.09 12.46
N TYR A 94 0.10 -7.41 11.32
CA TYR A 94 -0.99 -6.63 10.73
C TYR A 94 -2.28 -6.84 11.49
N ILE A 95 -2.96 -5.74 11.84
CA ILE A 95 -4.30 -5.77 12.43
C ILE A 95 -5.34 -5.44 11.36
N GLU A 96 -5.22 -4.27 10.73
CA GLU A 96 -6.23 -3.78 9.80
C GLU A 96 -5.68 -2.72 8.83
N THR A 97 -6.39 -2.55 7.72
CA THR A 97 -6.18 -1.48 6.76
C THR A 97 -7.07 -0.30 7.11
N LEU A 98 -6.45 0.87 7.28
CA LEU A 98 -7.11 2.10 7.66
C LEU A 98 -7.53 2.94 6.45
N ARG A 99 -6.67 3.00 5.43
CA ARG A 99 -6.84 3.88 4.27
C ARG A 99 -6.13 3.33 3.05
N VAL A 100 -6.71 3.54 1.87
CA VAL A 100 -6.07 3.30 0.57
C VAL A 100 -6.12 4.59 -0.24
N GLN A 101 -5.06 4.87 -0.97
CA GLN A 101 -4.94 6.01 -1.87
C GLN A 101 -4.28 5.55 -3.17
N VAL A 102 -4.85 5.95 -4.30
CA VAL A 102 -4.36 5.63 -5.66
C VAL A 102 -4.30 6.91 -6.48
#